data_AF-A0A0N4YZE2-F1
#
_entry.id   AF-A0A0N4YZE2-F1
#
_cell.length_a   1.000
_cell.length_b   1.000
_cell.length_c   1.000
_cell.angle_alpha   90.00
_cell.angle_beta   90.00
_cell.angle_gamma   90.00
#
_symmetry.space_group_name_H-M   'P 1'
#
loop_
_entity.id
_entity.type
_entity.pdbx_description
1 polymer ?
#
loop_
_entity_poly.entity_id
_entity_poly.type
_entity_poly.pdbx_seq_one_letter_code
_entity_poly.pdbx_strand_id
1 'polypeptide(L)'
;MCEEYQKLENKYALFERMFIQLFLEEDIELSVHFGLDNLGEDSLLKDQRFRTHVGKFQRFITGIIEMLSKGPEEAEDIVQVLRIVGRQHGNVRTMSFTAEKWLIFKNVLLSLLCRDNSEKSYSTWSKFISFVIYEIKDSYLEQVW
;
A
#
# COMPACT_ATOMS: atom_id res chain seq x y z
N MET A 1 -2.11 15.57 -6.51
CA MET A 1 -1.59 14.33 -5.89
C MET A 1 -0.26 14.54 -5.18
N CYS A 2 0.87 14.80 -5.88
CA CYS A 2 2.17 14.94 -5.20
C CYS A 2 2.17 16.06 -4.15
N GLU A 3 1.68 17.26 -4.49
CA GLU A 3 1.54 18.37 -3.52
C GLU A 3 0.60 18.03 -2.35
N GLU A 4 -0.51 17.34 -2.61
CA GLU A 4 -1.47 16.93 -1.58
C GLU A 4 -0.82 15.92 -0.62
N TYR A 5 -0.05 14.98 -1.15
CA TYR A 5 0.72 14.04 -0.35
C TYR A 5 1.74 14.73 0.53
N GLN A 6 2.42 15.77 0.02
CA GLN A 6 3.40 16.52 0.80
C GLN A 6 2.76 17.26 1.99
N LYS A 7 1.51 17.74 1.83
CA LYS A 7 0.75 18.41 2.90
C LYS A 7 0.30 17.48 4.04
N LEU A 8 0.40 16.15 3.87
CA LEU A 8 0.09 15.21 4.95
C LEU A 8 1.10 15.36 6.10
N GLU A 9 0.62 15.81 7.26
CA GLU A 9 1.44 16.06 8.46
C GLU A 9 2.10 14.78 8.99
N ASN A 10 1.35 13.70 9.09
CA ASN A 10 1.84 12.42 9.63
C ASN A 10 1.50 11.24 8.72
N LYS A 11 2.35 11.03 7.71
CA LYS A 11 2.24 9.93 6.74
C LYS A 11 2.35 8.56 7.41
N TYR A 12 3.20 8.43 8.44
CA TYR A 12 3.35 7.17 9.18
C TYR A 12 2.04 6.77 9.86
N ALA A 13 1.43 7.68 10.63
CA ALA A 13 0.17 7.42 11.33
C ALA A 13 -0.98 7.11 10.36
N LEU A 14 -0.99 7.73 9.17
CA LEU A 14 -1.96 7.40 8.12
C LEU A 14 -1.85 5.93 7.69
N PHE A 15 -0.64 5.46 7.37
CA PHE A 15 -0.43 4.07 6.97
C PHE A 15 -0.55 3.09 8.13
N GLU A 16 -0.22 3.51 9.36
CA GLU A 16 -0.47 2.74 10.57
C GLU A 16 -1.98 2.47 10.72
N ARG A 17 -2.81 3.50 10.60
CA ARG A 17 -4.28 3.37 10.63
C ARG A 17 -4.80 2.49 9.50
N MET A 18 -4.22 2.61 8.31
CA MET A 18 -4.55 1.75 7.16
C MET A 18 -4.36 0.27 7.48
N PHE A 19 -3.18 -0.12 7.98
CA PHE A 19 -2.91 -1.53 8.27
C PHE A 19 -3.67 -2.03 9.50
N ILE A 20 -3.98 -1.18 10.49
CA ILE A 20 -4.88 -1.53 11.60
C ILE A 20 -6.27 -1.88 11.05
N GLN A 21 -6.86 -1.02 10.21
CA GLN A 21 -8.17 -1.28 9.62
C GLN A 21 -8.17 -2.55 8.77
N LEU A 22 -7.11 -2.78 7.98
CA LEU A 22 -6.97 -4.03 7.23
C LEU A 22 -6.90 -5.25 8.15
N PHE A 23 -6.06 -5.23 9.19
CA PHE A 23 -5.79 -6.42 10.01
C PHE A 23 -6.91 -6.73 11.01
N LEU A 24 -7.69 -5.73 11.43
CA LEU A 24 -8.70 -5.90 12.48
C LEU A 24 -10.14 -5.83 11.97
N GLU A 25 -10.39 -5.21 10.81
CA GLU A 25 -11.75 -4.91 10.36
C GLU A 25 -12.06 -5.52 8.97
N GLU A 26 -11.17 -5.33 7.99
CA GLU A 26 -11.53 -5.54 6.57
C GLU A 26 -10.96 -6.83 5.93
N ASP A 27 -9.71 -7.20 6.21
CA ASP A 27 -9.04 -8.42 5.70
C ASP A 27 -8.20 -9.04 6.82
N ILE A 28 -8.87 -9.57 7.84
CA ILE A 28 -8.23 -10.11 9.05
C ILE A 28 -7.20 -11.20 8.70
N GLU A 29 -7.47 -12.01 7.67
CA GLU A 29 -6.54 -13.03 7.18
C GLU A 29 -5.19 -12.46 6.75
N LEU A 30 -5.14 -11.19 6.30
CA LEU A 30 -3.90 -10.54 5.92
C LEU A 30 -2.89 -10.55 7.07
N SER A 31 -3.35 -10.36 8.30
CA SER A 31 -2.52 -10.34 9.52
C SER A 31 -1.82 -11.68 9.79
N VAL A 32 -2.39 -12.80 9.33
CA VAL A 32 -1.80 -14.15 9.45
C VAL A 32 -0.49 -14.24 8.68
N HIS A 33 -0.39 -13.58 7.52
CA HIS A 33 0.86 -13.55 6.74
C HIS A 33 2.00 -12.83 7.46
N PHE A 34 1.69 -12.04 8.48
CA PHE A 34 2.66 -11.36 9.33
C PHE A 34 2.86 -12.04 10.70
N GLY A 35 2.06 -13.06 11.01
CA GLY A 35 1.99 -13.70 12.32
C GLY A 35 1.51 -12.74 13.41
N LEU A 36 0.50 -11.93 13.10
CA LEU A 36 -0.04 -10.85 13.93
C LEU A 36 -1.55 -11.00 14.23
N ASP A 37 -2.16 -12.11 13.81
CA ASP A 37 -3.59 -12.43 13.87
C ASP A 37 -4.18 -12.53 15.28
N ASN A 38 -3.33 -12.69 16.30
CA ASN A 38 -3.76 -12.77 17.70
C ASN A 38 -3.56 -11.45 18.48
N LEU A 39 -3.20 -10.36 17.80
CA LEU A 39 -2.92 -9.07 18.44
C LEU A 39 -4.08 -8.09 18.23
N GLY A 40 -4.52 -7.46 19.32
CA GLY A 40 -5.37 -6.27 19.26
C GLY A 40 -4.58 -5.00 18.94
N GLU A 41 -5.28 -3.89 18.68
CA GLU A 41 -4.73 -2.60 18.24
C GLU A 41 -3.55 -2.12 19.11
N ASP A 42 -3.71 -2.04 20.44
CA ASP A 42 -2.67 -1.60 21.37
C ASP A 42 -1.39 -2.43 21.32
N SER A 43 -1.50 -3.72 20.98
CA SER A 43 -0.38 -4.64 20.87
C SER A 43 0.28 -4.55 19.49
N LEU A 44 -0.52 -4.40 18.42
CA LEU A 44 -0.02 -4.15 17.07
C LEU A 44 0.84 -2.88 17.02
N LEU A 45 0.38 -1.79 17.64
CA LEU A 45 1.09 -0.51 17.71
C LEU A 45 2.49 -0.61 18.35
N LYS A 46 2.71 -1.64 19.18
CA LYS A 46 4.00 -1.89 19.87
C LYS A 46 4.83 -2.96 19.17
N ASP A 47 4.24 -3.78 18.29
CA ASP A 47 4.93 -4.88 17.63
C ASP A 47 5.91 -4.37 16.57
N GLN A 48 7.17 -4.83 16.67
CA GLN A 48 8.25 -4.36 15.80
C GLN A 48 8.04 -4.79 14.33
N ARG A 49 7.44 -5.95 14.06
CA ARG A 49 7.20 -6.42 12.69
C ARG A 49 6.18 -5.54 12.00
N PHE A 50 5.09 -5.23 12.71
CA PHE A 50 4.05 -4.31 12.25
C PHE A 50 4.64 -2.94 11.92
N ARG A 51 5.30 -2.29 12.89
CA ARG A 51 5.93 -0.97 12.71
C ARG A 51 6.96 -0.96 11.58
N THR A 52 7.72 -2.03 11.43
CA THR A 52 8.70 -2.18 10.35
C THR A 52 8.00 -2.25 8.99
N HIS A 53 6.89 -2.98 8.87
CA HIS A 53 6.14 -3.08 7.63
C HIS A 53 5.49 -1.73 7.26
N VAL A 54 4.83 -1.06 8.21
CA VAL A 54 4.28 0.29 8.02
C VAL A 54 5.36 1.26 7.54
N GLY A 55 6.53 1.26 8.18
CA GLY A 55 7.65 2.11 7.78
C GLY A 55 8.21 1.77 6.39
N LYS A 56 8.26 0.49 6.00
CA LYS A 56 8.64 0.07 4.64
C LYS A 56 7.63 0.56 3.61
N PHE A 57 6.34 0.40 3.90
CA PHE A 57 5.26 0.84 3.01
C PHE A 57 5.25 2.36 2.83
N GLN A 58 5.44 3.12 3.90
CA GLN A 58 5.55 4.57 3.83
C GLN A 58 6.70 5.00 2.91
N ARG A 59 7.91 4.43 3.11
CA ARG A 59 9.07 4.75 2.28
C ARG A 59 8.84 4.38 0.82
N PHE A 60 8.20 3.25 0.56
CA PHE A 60 7.83 2.82 -0.78
C PHE A 60 6.89 3.84 -1.46
N ILE A 61 5.75 4.18 -0.86
CA ILE A 61 4.81 5.14 -1.44
C ILE A 61 5.45 6.53 -1.59
N THR A 62 6.22 6.97 -0.59
CA THR A 62 6.93 8.27 -0.65
C THR A 62 7.90 8.29 -1.83
N GLY A 63 8.71 7.24 -2.00
CA GLY A 63 9.66 7.14 -3.09
C GLY A 63 8.99 7.18 -4.47
N ILE A 64 7.89 6.43 -4.66
CA ILE A 64 7.15 6.47 -5.93
C ILE A 64 6.58 7.88 -6.21
N ILE A 65 6.05 8.56 -5.19
CA ILE A 65 5.50 9.91 -5.36
C ILE A 65 6.60 10.95 -5.64
N GLU A 66 7.78 10.81 -5.02
CA GLU A 66 8.94 11.65 -5.31
C GLU A 66 9.44 11.46 -6.74
N MET A 67 9.52 10.22 -7.23
CA MET A 67 9.85 9.94 -8.63
C MET A 67 8.82 10.55 -9.58
N LEU A 68 7.53 10.37 -9.29
CA LEU A 68 6.45 11.00 -10.07
C LEU A 68 6.54 12.53 -10.11
N SER A 69 7.06 13.15 -9.05
CA SER A 69 7.18 14.62 -8.97
C SER A 69 8.27 15.20 -9.87
N LYS A 70 9.23 14.38 -10.32
CA LYS A 70 10.31 14.83 -11.21
C LYS A 70 9.86 14.91 -12.66
N GLY A 71 9.04 13.96 -13.10
CA GLY A 71 8.47 14.00 -14.45
C GLY A 71 8.28 12.61 -15.08
N PRO A 72 7.86 12.57 -16.35
CA PRO A 72 7.61 11.33 -17.09
C PRO A 72 8.88 10.49 -17.35
N GLU A 73 10.06 11.08 -17.25
CA GLU A 73 11.34 10.39 -17.42
C GLU A 73 11.60 9.30 -16.37
N GLU A 74 10.98 9.40 -15.19
CA GLU A 74 11.12 8.38 -14.13
C GLU A 74 10.10 7.22 -14.30
N ALA A 75 9.27 7.23 -15.35
CA ALA A 75 8.19 6.26 -15.51
C ALA A 75 8.71 4.81 -15.58
N GLU A 76 9.81 4.57 -16.30
CA GLU A 76 10.41 3.23 -16.38
C GLU A 76 10.96 2.78 -15.02
N ASP A 77 11.63 3.67 -14.29
CA ASP A 77 12.18 3.36 -12.97
C ASP A 77 11.06 3.09 -11.95
N ILE A 78 9.96 3.84 -12.00
CA ILE A 78 8.76 3.58 -11.18
C ILE A 78 8.26 2.16 -11.45
N VAL A 79 8.05 1.80 -12.72
CA VAL A 79 7.60 0.45 -13.10
C VAL A 79 8.57 -0.61 -12.57
N GLN A 80 9.88 -0.41 -12.69
CA GLN A 80 10.86 -1.35 -12.16
C GLN A 80 10.75 -1.54 -10.65
N VAL A 81 10.60 -0.46 -9.88
CA VAL A 81 10.42 -0.52 -8.42
C VAL A 81 9.14 -1.29 -8.07
N LEU A 82 8.02 -1.01 -8.75
CA LEU A 82 6.75 -1.70 -8.54
C LEU A 82 6.88 -3.21 -8.79
N ARG A 83 7.53 -3.60 -9.89
CA ARG A 83 7.74 -5.00 -10.25
C ARG A 83 8.69 -5.72 -9.28
N ILE A 84 9.71 -5.05 -8.75
CA ILE A 84 10.56 -5.60 -7.68
C ILE A 84 9.71 -5.97 -6.46
N VAL A 85 8.80 -5.08 -6.05
CA VAL A 85 7.88 -5.33 -4.94
C VAL A 85 6.94 -6.50 -5.27
N GLY A 86 6.40 -6.58 -6.49
CA GLY A 86 5.60 -7.71 -6.96
C GLY A 86 6.32 -9.05 -6.81
N ARG A 87 7.56 -9.15 -7.32
CA ARG A 87 8.39 -10.36 -7.21
C ARG A 87 8.71 -10.72 -5.76
N GLN A 88 8.96 -9.74 -4.90
CA GLN A 88 9.18 -9.99 -3.48
C GLN A 88 7.98 -10.66 -2.82
N HIS A 89 6.75 -10.22 -3.15
CA HIS A 89 5.53 -10.84 -2.65
C HIS A 89 5.27 -12.22 -3.27
N GLY A 90 5.75 -12.50 -4.48
CA GLY A 90 5.70 -13.84 -5.10
C GLY A 90 6.42 -14.92 -4.28
N ASN A 91 7.40 -14.53 -3.46
CA ASN A 91 8.09 -15.45 -2.56
C ASN A 91 7.28 -15.78 -1.28
N VAL A 92 6.18 -15.08 -1.01
CA VAL A 92 5.31 -15.31 0.15
C VAL A 92 4.22 -16.30 -0.23
N ARG A 93 4.53 -17.61 -0.11
CA ARG A 93 3.67 -18.72 -0.57
C ARG A 93 2.24 -18.71 -0.05
N THR A 94 1.98 -18.07 1.09
CA THR A 94 0.65 -18.02 1.71
C THR A 94 -0.20 -16.86 1.20
N MET A 95 0.40 -15.85 0.57
CA MET A 95 -0.32 -14.65 0.13
C MET A 95 -1.04 -14.90 -1.19
N SER A 96 -2.24 -14.34 -1.35
CA SER A 96 -2.99 -14.39 -2.61
C SER A 96 -3.42 -12.99 -3.06
N PHE A 97 -3.36 -12.75 -4.36
CA PHE A 97 -3.58 -11.44 -4.98
C PHE A 97 -4.95 -11.40 -5.69
N THR A 98 -6.00 -11.78 -4.96
CA THR A 98 -7.37 -11.81 -5.49
C THR A 98 -7.89 -10.39 -5.77
N ALA A 99 -8.83 -10.25 -6.69
CA ALA A 99 -9.42 -8.95 -7.02
C ALA A 99 -10.10 -8.31 -5.80
N GLU A 100 -10.71 -9.13 -4.94
CA GLU A 100 -11.36 -8.71 -3.70
C GLU A 100 -10.38 -8.09 -2.70
N LYS A 101 -9.29 -8.80 -2.35
CA LYS A 101 -8.30 -8.30 -1.38
C LYS A 101 -7.68 -6.96 -1.82
N TRP A 102 -7.42 -6.83 -3.12
CA TRP A 102 -6.91 -5.58 -3.68
C TRP A 102 -7.90 -4.43 -3.71
N LEU A 103 -9.18 -4.74 -3.94
CA LEU A 103 -10.23 -3.74 -3.88
C LEU A 103 -10.41 -3.22 -2.46
N ILE A 104 -10.39 -4.10 -1.46
CA ILE A 104 -10.39 -3.75 -0.04
C ILE A 104 -9.21 -2.84 0.28
N PHE A 105 -7.98 -3.28 -0.04
CA PHE A 105 -6.76 -2.50 0.16
C PHE A 105 -6.85 -1.11 -0.46
N LYS A 106 -7.28 -1.02 -1.73
CA LYS A 106 -7.44 0.24 -2.45
C LYS A 106 -8.44 1.16 -1.76
N ASN A 107 -9.60 0.64 -1.35
CA ASN A 107 -10.67 1.43 -0.74
C ASN A 107 -10.27 1.97 0.63
N VAL A 108 -9.61 1.16 1.47
CA VAL A 108 -9.07 1.61 2.78
C VAL A 108 -8.03 2.71 2.58
N LEU A 109 -7.11 2.54 1.62
CA LEU A 109 -6.10 3.56 1.35
C LEU A 109 -6.72 4.86 0.83
N LEU A 110 -7.70 4.77 -0.08
CA LEU A 110 -8.39 5.94 -0.63
C LEU A 110 -9.19 6.70 0.44
N SER A 111 -9.87 5.99 1.35
CA SER A 111 -10.66 6.63 2.41
C SER A 111 -9.78 7.47 3.35
N LEU A 112 -8.51 7.10 3.50
CA LEU A 112 -7.53 7.81 4.32
C LEU A 112 -6.85 8.96 3.57
N LEU A 113 -6.46 8.75 2.30
CA LEU A 113 -5.78 9.77 1.49
C LEU A 113 -6.71 10.88 0.97
N CYS A 114 -8.00 10.60 0.81
CA CYS A 114 -8.96 11.49 0.18
C CYS A 114 -10.05 12.01 1.13
N ARG A 115 -9.74 12.17 2.44
CA ARG A 115 -10.72 12.61 3.45
C ARG A 115 -11.48 13.89 3.11
N ASP A 116 -10.85 14.83 2.41
CA ASP A 116 -11.44 16.13 2.05
C ASP A 116 -12.29 16.10 0.76
N ASN A 117 -12.52 14.92 0.17
CA ASN A 117 -13.58 14.63 -0.81
C ASN A 117 -13.67 15.48 -2.09
N SER A 118 -12.59 16.13 -2.55
CA SER A 118 -12.64 16.65 -3.92
C SER A 118 -12.65 15.48 -4.92
N GLU A 119 -13.67 15.43 -5.78
CA GLU A 119 -13.86 14.37 -6.78
C GLU A 119 -12.60 14.19 -7.66
N LYS A 120 -11.94 15.31 -7.96
CA LYS A 120 -10.67 15.33 -8.71
C LYS A 120 -9.54 14.63 -7.95
N SER A 121 -9.37 14.90 -6.65
CA SER A 121 -8.33 14.25 -5.84
C SER A 121 -8.58 12.75 -5.73
N TYR A 122 -9.83 12.35 -5.45
CA TYR A 122 -10.22 10.94 -5.40
C TYR A 122 -9.94 10.23 -6.73
N SER A 123 -10.35 10.79 -7.86
CA SER A 123 -10.11 10.22 -9.19
C SER A 123 -8.62 10.05 -9.49
N THR A 124 -7.80 11.05 -9.11
CA THR A 124 -6.35 11.02 -9.34
C THR A 124 -5.67 9.94 -8.50
N TRP A 125 -5.95 9.90 -7.19
CA TRP A 125 -5.42 8.87 -6.30
C TRP A 125 -5.89 7.47 -6.69
N SER A 126 -7.17 7.34 -7.09
CA SER A 126 -7.74 6.05 -7.48
C SER A 126 -7.06 5.48 -8.73
N LYS A 127 -6.75 6.33 -9.72
CA LYS A 127 -5.97 5.94 -10.91
C LYS A 127 -4.54 5.54 -10.54
N PHE A 128 -3.87 6.34 -9.72
CA PHE A 128 -2.51 6.05 -9.28
C PHE A 128 -2.41 4.73 -8.50
N ILE A 129 -3.26 4.53 -7.49
CA ILE A 129 -3.26 3.30 -6.68
C ILE A 129 -3.61 2.09 -7.55
N SER A 130 -4.54 2.23 -8.50
CA SER A 130 -4.82 1.16 -9.47
C SER A 130 -3.61 0.81 -10.33
N PHE A 131 -2.85 1.80 -10.80
CA PHE A 131 -1.62 1.57 -11.54
C PHE A 131 -0.57 0.84 -10.68
N VAL A 132 -0.37 1.27 -9.44
CA VAL A 132 0.54 0.61 -8.48
C VAL A 132 0.15 -0.85 -8.25
N ILE A 133 -1.13 -1.11 -7.97
CA ILE A 133 -1.63 -2.48 -7.75
C ILE A 133 -1.47 -3.32 -9.02
N TYR A 134 -1.75 -2.76 -10.20
CA TYR A 134 -1.63 -3.46 -11.47
C TYR A 134 -0.20 -3.95 -11.71
N GLU A 135 0.80 -3.07 -11.65
CA GLU A 135 2.20 -3.45 -11.90
C GLU A 135 2.75 -4.43 -10.86
N ILE A 136 2.40 -4.26 -9.58
CA ILE A 136 2.80 -5.19 -8.52
C ILE A 136 2.17 -6.56 -8.77
N LYS A 137 0.86 -6.60 -9.07
CA LYS A 137 0.13 -7.85 -9.31
C LYS A 137 0.66 -8.56 -10.55
N ASP A 138 0.89 -7.84 -11.63
CA ASP A 138 1.40 -8.40 -12.90
C ASP A 138 2.72 -9.15 -12.66
N SER A 139 3.70 -8.50 -12.02
CA SER A 139 4.99 -9.16 -11.74
C SER A 139 4.93 -10.19 -10.60
N TYR A 140 3.96 -10.10 -9.68
CA TYR A 140 3.68 -11.18 -8.73
C TYR A 140 3.23 -12.45 -9.47
N LEU A 141 2.30 -12.32 -10.43
CA LEU A 141 1.77 -13.46 -11.16
C LEU A 141 2.87 -14.16 -11.98
N GLU A 142 3.81 -13.42 -12.57
CA GLU A 142 4.99 -14.01 -13.24
C GLU A 142 5.84 -14.95 -12.36
N GLN A 143 5.72 -14.89 -11.03
CA GLN A 143 6.49 -15.74 -10.11
C GLN A 143 5.73 -16.96 -9.59
N VAL A 144 4.39 -16.94 -9.66
CA VAL A 144 3.53 -17.98 -9.06
C VAL A 144 2.84 -18.87 -10.09
N TRP A 145 3.01 -18.57 -11.38
CA TRP A 145 2.66 -19.40 -12.53
C TRP A 145 3.92 -20.05 -13.12
#